data_AF-A0A3D0KGZ0-F1
#
_entry.id   AF-A0A3D0KGZ0-F1
#
_cell.length_a   1.000
_cell.length_b   1.000
_cell.length_c   1.000
_cell.angle_alpha   90.00
_cell.angle_beta   90.00
_cell.angle_gamma   90.00
#
_symmetry.space_group_name_H-M   'P 1'
#
loop_
_entity.id
_entity.type
_entity.pdbx_description
1 polymer ?
#
loop_
_entity_poly.entity_id
_entity_poly.type
_entity_poly.pdbx_seq_one_letter_code
_entity_poly.pdbx_strand_id
1 'polypeptide(L)'
;VFTHDSIGLGEDGPTHQPIEQLTSLRTTPNLNTWRPCDAVETAASWDAAVKRHAGPTALVLSRQNLPHQQRTKAQLAAIQRGGYILKDSDGTPELILIATGSEVSLAMDAAAELEQQGNAVRVVSMPSTYCFNGQDAEYRESVLPKAVTKRIAIEAGHADYWYKYVGLDGRVIGMTTYGESAPAGELFKHFGFTVENIVKQANELLA
;
A
#
# COMPACT_ATOMS: atom_id res chain seq x y z
N VAL A 1 -18.24 -2.84 -5.52
CA VAL A 1 -17.63 -3.37 -4.28
C VAL A 1 -17.04 -4.71 -4.63
N PHE A 2 -15.73 -4.88 -4.47
CA PHE A 2 -14.99 -6.09 -4.85
C PHE A 2 -14.29 -6.62 -3.61
N THR A 3 -14.61 -7.86 -3.21
CA THR A 3 -13.97 -8.55 -2.07
C THR A 3 -13.00 -9.60 -2.59
N HIS A 4 -12.23 -10.24 -1.70
CA HIS A 4 -11.24 -11.27 -2.03
C HIS A 4 -10.17 -10.72 -2.99
N ASP A 5 -9.45 -9.71 -2.53
CA ASP A 5 -8.66 -8.81 -3.36
C ASP A 5 -7.26 -9.29 -3.78
N SER A 6 -6.79 -10.43 -3.28
CA SER A 6 -5.40 -10.85 -3.40
C SER A 6 -5.24 -12.35 -3.19
N ILE A 7 -3.98 -12.84 -3.20
CA ILE A 7 -3.59 -14.17 -2.69
C ILE A 7 -4.05 -14.44 -1.26
N GLY A 8 -4.43 -13.39 -0.50
CA GLY A 8 -5.02 -13.52 0.84
C GLY A 8 -6.34 -14.31 0.88
N LEU A 9 -6.97 -14.56 -0.27
CA LEU A 9 -8.12 -15.46 -0.34
C LEU A 9 -7.75 -16.94 -0.19
N GLY A 10 -6.50 -17.33 -0.43
CA GLY A 10 -6.02 -18.69 -0.17
C GLY A 10 -6.44 -19.73 -1.22
N GLU A 11 -7.14 -20.75 -0.75
CA GLU A 11 -7.23 -22.08 -1.36
C GLU A 11 -7.97 -22.14 -2.71
N ASP A 12 -8.77 -21.14 -3.08
CA ASP A 12 -9.42 -21.12 -4.40
C ASP A 12 -8.41 -20.93 -5.54
N GLY A 13 -7.19 -20.48 -5.22
CA GLY A 13 -6.04 -20.55 -6.11
C GLY A 13 -6.01 -19.50 -7.24
N PRO A 14 -5.11 -19.69 -8.23
CA PRO A 14 -4.74 -18.64 -9.19
C PRO A 14 -5.88 -18.17 -10.10
N THR A 15 -6.94 -18.94 -10.23
CA THR A 15 -8.11 -18.56 -11.05
C THR A 15 -8.98 -17.51 -10.36
N HIS A 16 -8.88 -17.38 -9.04
CA HIS A 16 -9.67 -16.45 -8.24
C HIS A 16 -8.85 -15.31 -7.65
N GLN A 17 -7.53 -15.50 -7.51
CA GLN A 17 -6.62 -14.55 -6.87
C GLN A 17 -6.30 -13.37 -7.80
N PRO A 18 -6.75 -12.15 -7.48
CA PRO A 18 -6.41 -10.98 -8.28
C PRO A 18 -4.92 -10.65 -8.17
N ILE A 19 -4.32 -10.24 -9.28
CA ILE A 19 -2.92 -9.81 -9.38
C ILE A 19 -2.86 -8.44 -10.05
N GLU A 20 -3.29 -8.33 -11.31
CA GLU A 20 -3.19 -7.16 -12.16
C GLU A 20 -4.46 -6.29 -12.19
N GLN A 21 -5.55 -6.77 -11.61
CA GLN A 21 -6.85 -6.08 -11.66
C GLN A 21 -6.77 -4.71 -10.97
N LEU A 22 -6.03 -4.57 -9.87
CA LEU A 22 -5.77 -3.26 -9.24
C LEU A 22 -5.09 -2.28 -10.20
N THR A 23 -4.08 -2.73 -10.94
CA THR A 23 -3.39 -1.93 -11.96
C THR A 23 -4.35 -1.48 -13.06
N SER A 24 -5.18 -2.41 -13.56
CA SER A 24 -6.20 -2.11 -14.57
C SER A 24 -7.21 -1.05 -14.07
N LEU A 25 -7.72 -1.20 -12.84
CA LEU A 25 -8.64 -0.24 -12.24
C LEU A 25 -7.97 1.14 -12.06
N ARG A 26 -6.74 1.18 -11.55
CA ARG A 26 -6.01 2.44 -11.28
C ARG A 26 -5.59 3.19 -12.53
N THR A 27 -5.42 2.48 -13.64
CA THR A 27 -5.06 3.08 -14.94
C THR A 27 -6.29 3.47 -15.77
N THR A 28 -7.49 3.10 -15.33
CA THR A 28 -8.74 3.48 -15.98
C THR A 28 -9.07 4.96 -15.72
N PRO A 29 -9.21 5.79 -16.77
CA PRO A 29 -9.57 7.19 -16.60
C PRO A 29 -10.88 7.37 -15.81
N ASN A 30 -10.88 8.35 -14.90
CA ASN A 30 -12.04 8.71 -14.07
C ASN A 30 -12.58 7.59 -13.13
N LEU A 31 -11.83 6.50 -12.93
CA LEU A 31 -12.15 5.49 -11.92
C LEU A 31 -11.38 5.78 -10.63
N ASN A 32 -12.09 5.96 -9.52
CA ASN A 32 -11.46 6.10 -8.21
C ASN A 32 -11.39 4.73 -7.55
N THR A 33 -10.18 4.23 -7.30
CA THR A 33 -9.96 2.92 -6.68
C THR A 33 -9.43 3.09 -5.26
N TRP A 34 -10.12 2.47 -4.30
CA TRP A 34 -9.72 2.42 -2.89
C TRP A 34 -9.37 1.00 -2.49
N ARG A 35 -8.22 0.81 -1.85
CA ARG A 35 -7.79 -0.43 -1.20
C ARG A 35 -7.44 -0.14 0.27
N PRO A 36 -8.46 -0.07 1.16
CA PRO A 36 -8.30 0.36 2.55
C PRO A 36 -7.59 -0.69 3.41
N CYS A 37 -6.74 -0.24 4.35
CA CYS A 37 -5.93 -1.13 5.18
C CYS A 37 -6.59 -1.61 6.49
N ASP A 38 -7.70 -0.99 6.89
CA ASP A 38 -8.45 -1.36 8.08
C ASP A 38 -9.89 -0.82 8.02
N ALA A 39 -10.65 -1.02 9.10
CA ALA A 39 -12.03 -0.54 9.21
C ALA A 39 -12.17 0.99 9.08
N VAL A 40 -11.16 1.77 9.49
CA VAL A 40 -11.24 3.24 9.45
C VAL A 40 -11.03 3.75 8.04
N GLU A 41 -10.03 3.24 7.32
CA GLU A 41 -9.89 3.55 5.89
C GLU A 41 -11.07 3.02 5.09
N THR A 42 -11.65 1.88 5.48
CA THR A 42 -12.85 1.35 4.83
C THR A 42 -14.01 2.32 4.98
N ALA A 43 -14.29 2.81 6.18
CA ALA A 43 -15.34 3.81 6.41
C ALA A 43 -15.08 5.12 5.63
N ALA A 44 -13.84 5.61 5.62
CA ALA A 44 -13.46 6.80 4.86
C ALA A 44 -13.63 6.60 3.35
N SER A 45 -13.28 5.42 2.82
CA SER A 45 -13.45 5.10 1.40
C SER A 45 -14.92 5.02 0.98
N TRP A 46 -15.79 4.51 1.86
CA TRP A 46 -17.24 4.54 1.66
C TRP A 46 -17.80 5.96 1.66
N ASP A 47 -17.39 6.79 2.62
CA ASP A 47 -17.78 8.21 2.68
C ASP A 47 -17.37 8.96 1.39
N ALA A 48 -16.14 8.72 0.92
CA ALA A 48 -15.65 9.26 -0.35
C ALA A 48 -16.47 8.75 -1.55
N ALA A 49 -16.82 7.46 -1.55
CA ALA A 49 -17.56 6.84 -2.63
C ALA A 49 -18.97 7.41 -2.79
N VAL A 50 -19.72 7.57 -1.69
CA VAL A 50 -21.11 8.06 -1.74
C VAL A 50 -21.21 9.56 -2.05
N LYS A 51 -20.18 10.35 -1.70
CA LYS A 51 -20.11 11.78 -2.02
C LYS A 51 -19.63 12.06 -3.45
N ARG A 52 -19.14 11.04 -4.17
CA ARG A 52 -18.59 11.22 -5.51
C ARG A 52 -19.69 11.15 -6.58
N HIS A 53 -20.02 12.29 -7.17
CA HIS A 53 -21.03 12.40 -8.23
C HIS A 53 -20.45 12.33 -9.66
N ALA A 54 -19.16 12.62 -9.83
CA ALA A 54 -18.53 12.77 -11.15
C ALA A 54 -17.89 11.47 -11.72
N GLY A 55 -18.15 10.31 -11.12
CA GLY A 55 -17.67 9.03 -11.64
C GLY A 55 -17.79 7.86 -10.66
N PRO A 56 -17.43 6.63 -11.10
CA PRO A 56 -17.54 5.41 -10.30
C PRO A 56 -16.39 5.20 -9.31
N THR A 57 -16.70 4.64 -8.14
CA THR A 57 -15.68 4.26 -7.13
C THR A 57 -15.63 2.75 -6.98
N ALA A 58 -14.44 2.16 -7.08
CA ALA A 58 -14.17 0.76 -6.78
C ALA A 58 -13.58 0.65 -5.36
N LEU A 59 -14.25 -0.11 -4.50
CA LEU A 59 -13.72 -0.52 -3.20
C LEU A 59 -13.19 -1.95 -3.32
N VAL A 60 -11.91 -2.15 -3.01
CA VAL A 60 -11.19 -3.41 -3.13
C VAL A 60 -10.83 -3.90 -1.74
N LEU A 61 -11.43 -5.02 -1.30
CA LEU A 61 -11.51 -5.42 0.10
C LEU A 61 -10.96 -6.83 0.33
N SER A 62 -10.29 -7.03 1.45
CA SER A 62 -9.70 -8.32 1.84
C SER A 62 -10.76 -9.38 2.17
N ARG A 63 -10.35 -10.66 2.11
CA ARG A 63 -11.09 -11.78 2.74
C ARG A 63 -10.73 -11.88 4.23
N GLN A 64 -9.45 -11.73 4.51
CA GLN A 64 -8.82 -11.89 5.82
C GLN A 64 -8.97 -10.65 6.70
N ASN A 65 -8.85 -10.87 8.01
CA ASN A 65 -8.86 -9.80 9.01
C ASN A 65 -7.64 -8.88 8.86
N LEU A 66 -7.86 -7.58 8.99
CA LEU A 66 -6.81 -6.57 8.96
C LEU A 66 -6.72 -5.85 10.31
N PRO A 67 -5.52 -5.67 10.88
CA PRO A 67 -5.36 -5.00 12.16
C PRO A 67 -5.58 -3.49 12.02
N HIS A 68 -6.21 -2.91 13.04
CA HIS A 68 -6.42 -1.47 13.12
C HIS A 68 -5.08 -0.72 13.27
N GLN A 69 -4.91 0.36 12.51
CA GLN A 69 -3.76 1.24 12.60
C GLN A 69 -4.06 2.46 13.47
N GLN A 70 -3.19 2.74 14.45
CA GLN A 70 -3.29 3.93 15.28
C GLN A 70 -3.07 5.19 14.45
N ARG A 71 -3.90 6.21 14.67
CA ARG A 71 -3.85 7.48 13.93
C ARG A 71 -4.11 8.67 14.84
N THR A 72 -3.39 9.75 14.59
CA THR A 72 -3.73 11.08 15.11
C THR A 72 -4.96 11.65 14.39
N LYS A 73 -5.55 12.73 14.93
CA LYS A 73 -6.65 13.44 14.26
C LYS A 73 -6.27 13.96 12.87
N ALA A 74 -5.04 14.44 12.70
CA ALA A 74 -4.56 14.92 11.41
C ALA A 74 -4.46 13.77 10.40
N GLN A 75 -3.96 12.61 10.80
CA GLN A 75 -3.88 11.43 9.95
C GLN A 75 -5.26 10.89 9.57
N LEU A 76 -6.23 10.89 10.49
CA LEU A 76 -7.62 10.53 10.19
C LEU A 76 -8.21 11.40 9.08
N ALA A 77 -7.99 12.72 9.14
CA ALA A 77 -8.42 13.64 8.07
C ALA A 77 -7.65 13.39 6.75
N ALA A 78 -6.37 13.03 6.85
CA ALA A 78 -5.51 12.80 5.69
C ALA A 78 -5.86 11.54 4.88
N ILE A 79 -6.61 10.57 5.43
CA ILE A 79 -7.09 9.39 4.68
C ILE A 79 -7.83 9.81 3.40
N GLN A 80 -8.63 10.87 3.46
CA GLN A 80 -9.39 11.38 2.31
C GLN A 80 -8.49 11.94 1.19
N ARG A 81 -7.23 12.24 1.50
CA ARG A 81 -6.23 12.69 0.52
C ARG A 81 -5.59 11.53 -0.25
N GLY A 82 -5.99 10.29 0.01
CA GLY A 82 -5.64 9.10 -0.78
C GLY A 82 -4.28 8.47 -0.47
N GLY A 83 -3.31 9.27 -0.03
CA GLY A 83 -2.00 8.81 0.41
C GLY A 83 -1.45 9.74 1.48
N TYR A 84 -1.06 9.19 2.62
CA TYR A 84 -0.67 9.98 3.79
C TYR A 84 0.36 9.26 4.65
N ILE A 85 1.10 10.04 5.45
CA ILE A 85 2.11 9.55 6.38
C ILE A 85 1.39 8.90 7.58
N LEU A 86 1.50 7.58 7.69
CA LEU A 86 0.95 6.82 8.82
C LEU A 86 1.95 6.73 9.98
N LYS A 87 3.23 6.62 9.65
CA LYS A 87 4.35 6.66 10.58
C LYS A 87 5.49 7.46 9.96
N ASP A 88 6.20 8.22 10.76
CA ASP A 88 7.28 9.08 10.31
C ASP A 88 8.50 8.95 11.22
N SER A 89 9.66 9.33 10.68
CA SER A 89 10.89 9.53 11.43
C SER A 89 11.05 10.99 11.84
N ASP A 90 11.93 11.26 12.81
CA ASP A 90 12.36 12.64 13.07
C ASP A 90 13.20 13.16 11.90
N GLY A 91 12.80 14.31 11.33
CA GLY A 91 13.52 14.92 10.20
C GLY A 91 13.20 14.28 8.84
N THR A 92 14.19 14.23 7.95
CA THR A 92 14.01 13.68 6.59
C THR A 92 14.25 12.16 6.62
N PRO A 93 13.31 11.33 6.16
CA PRO A 93 13.49 9.88 6.16
C PRO A 93 14.57 9.45 5.17
N GLU A 94 15.33 8.43 5.53
CA GLU A 94 16.30 7.74 4.67
C GLU A 94 15.61 6.73 3.75
N LEU A 95 14.45 6.22 4.17
CA LEU A 95 13.64 5.24 3.46
C LEU A 95 12.15 5.53 3.60
N ILE A 96 11.40 5.39 2.51
CA ILE A 96 9.94 5.44 2.53
C ILE A 96 9.36 4.08 2.11
N LEU A 97 8.58 3.47 3.01
CA LEU A 97 7.74 2.32 2.71
C LEU A 97 6.35 2.81 2.29
N ILE A 98 5.89 2.39 1.11
CA ILE A 98 4.57 2.74 0.57
C ILE A 98 3.75 1.45 0.52
N ALA A 99 2.62 1.41 1.22
CA ALA A 99 1.81 0.20 1.30
C ALA A 99 0.31 0.50 1.16
N THR A 100 -0.47 -0.54 0.83
CA THR A 100 -1.93 -0.46 0.69
C THR A 100 -2.57 -1.68 1.33
N GLY A 101 -3.87 -1.58 1.64
CA GLY A 101 -4.67 -2.74 2.04
C GLY A 101 -4.03 -3.59 3.13
N SER A 102 -4.04 -4.90 2.92
CA SER A 102 -3.52 -5.89 3.86
C SER A 102 -2.02 -5.79 4.14
N GLU A 103 -1.24 -5.13 3.30
CA GLU A 103 0.21 -5.06 3.44
C GLU A 103 0.67 -3.87 4.31
N VAL A 104 -0.23 -2.97 4.72
CA VAL A 104 0.15 -1.82 5.58
C VAL A 104 0.67 -2.29 6.94
N SER A 105 0.05 -3.29 7.57
CA SER A 105 0.56 -3.81 8.85
C SER A 105 1.95 -4.41 8.70
N LEU A 106 2.19 -5.11 7.59
CA LEU A 106 3.49 -5.69 7.27
C LEU A 106 4.57 -4.59 7.10
N ALA A 107 4.22 -3.48 6.46
CA ALA A 107 5.11 -2.31 6.34
C ALA A 107 5.38 -1.63 7.69
N MET A 108 4.39 -1.59 8.58
CA MET A 108 4.54 -1.03 9.93
C MET A 108 5.48 -1.88 10.79
N ASP A 109 5.36 -3.21 10.71
CA ASP A 109 6.23 -4.14 11.43
C ASP A 109 7.68 -4.05 10.91
N ALA A 110 7.87 -4.01 9.58
CA ALA A 110 9.19 -3.81 8.98
C ALA A 110 9.83 -2.46 9.36
N ALA A 111 9.03 -1.38 9.40
CA ALA A 111 9.52 -0.08 9.84
C ALA A 111 9.97 -0.12 11.32
N ALA A 112 9.25 -0.82 12.19
CA ALA A 112 9.64 -0.96 13.59
C ALA A 112 10.97 -1.71 13.76
N GLU A 113 11.23 -2.73 12.94
CA GLU A 113 12.52 -3.44 12.96
C GLU A 113 13.67 -2.59 12.39
N LEU A 114 13.44 -1.86 11.30
CA LEU A 114 14.45 -0.98 10.69
C LEU A 114 14.83 0.20 11.60
N GLU A 115 13.88 0.73 12.38
CA GLU A 115 14.15 1.77 13.37
C GLU A 115 14.99 1.25 14.54
N GLN A 116 14.80 0.00 14.97
CA GLN A 116 15.67 -0.63 15.97
C GLN A 116 17.12 -0.78 15.47
N GLN A 117 17.31 -0.80 14.15
CA GLN A 117 18.62 -0.78 13.49
C GLN A 117 19.17 0.66 13.30
N GLY A 118 18.42 1.69 13.70
CA GLY A 118 18.84 3.09 13.67
C GLY A 118 18.48 3.84 12.38
N ASN A 119 17.68 3.26 11.48
CA ASN A 119 17.31 3.90 10.21
C ASN A 119 16.12 4.85 10.39
N ALA A 120 16.15 5.99 9.69
CA ALA A 120 15.02 6.92 9.65
C ALA A 120 13.99 6.47 8.60
N VAL A 121 12.90 5.81 9.04
CA VAL A 121 11.90 5.21 8.15
C VAL A 121 10.55 5.91 8.24
N ARG A 122 9.98 6.21 7.06
CA ARG A 122 8.59 6.67 6.91
C ARG A 122 7.72 5.56 6.35
N VAL A 123 6.50 5.43 6.86
CA VAL A 123 5.45 4.57 6.28
C VAL A 123 4.31 5.43 5.74
N VAL A 124 4.03 5.27 4.45
CA VAL A 124 2.91 5.92 3.75
C VAL A 124 1.83 4.87 3.47
N SER A 125 0.64 5.08 4.04
CA SER A 125 -0.56 4.34 3.60
C SER A 125 -1.11 5.04 2.35
N MET A 126 -1.32 4.28 1.28
CA MET A 126 -1.76 4.80 -0.03
C MET A 126 -3.10 4.16 -0.48
N PRO A 127 -4.20 4.31 0.30
CA PRO A 127 -5.46 3.64 0.00
C PRO A 127 -6.07 4.04 -1.35
N SER A 128 -5.86 5.26 -1.84
CA SER A 128 -6.32 5.68 -3.18
C SER A 128 -5.27 6.54 -3.89
N THR A 129 -4.63 5.92 -4.88
CA THR A 129 -3.70 6.62 -5.77
C THR A 129 -4.41 7.66 -6.64
N TYR A 130 -5.69 7.47 -6.97
CA TYR A 130 -6.50 8.47 -7.67
C TYR A 130 -6.60 9.75 -6.84
N CYS A 131 -7.03 9.64 -5.58
CA CYS A 131 -7.17 10.78 -4.69
C CYS A 131 -5.81 11.44 -4.41
N PHE A 132 -4.75 10.65 -4.20
CA PHE A 132 -3.41 11.17 -3.96
C PHE A 132 -2.86 11.95 -5.16
N ASN A 133 -3.00 11.42 -6.38
CA ASN A 133 -2.55 12.10 -7.59
C ASN A 133 -3.33 13.40 -7.86
N GLY A 134 -4.58 13.48 -7.39
CA GLY A 134 -5.41 14.68 -7.47
C GLY A 134 -5.07 15.76 -6.44
N GLN A 135 -4.16 15.50 -5.50
CA GLN A 135 -3.70 16.51 -4.55
C GLN A 135 -2.74 17.51 -5.20
N ASP A 136 -2.66 18.69 -4.59
CA ASP A 136 -1.69 19.71 -4.95
C ASP A 136 -0.23 19.19 -4.86
N ALA A 137 0.68 19.87 -5.54
CA ALA A 137 2.07 19.45 -5.63
C ALA A 137 2.80 19.53 -4.27
N GLU A 138 2.42 20.49 -3.42
CA GLU A 138 3.02 20.70 -2.09
C GLU A 138 2.73 19.52 -1.17
N TYR A 139 1.50 19.01 -1.17
CA TYR A 139 1.12 17.85 -0.38
C TYR A 139 1.78 16.56 -0.88
N ARG A 140 1.81 16.36 -2.20
CA ARG A 140 2.48 15.17 -2.75
C ARG A 140 3.97 15.19 -2.41
N GLU A 141 4.61 16.36 -2.43
CA GLU A 141 5.99 16.55 -1.99
C GLU A 141 6.15 16.30 -0.48
N SER A 142 5.21 16.74 0.36
CA SER A 142 5.31 16.53 1.80
C SER A 142 5.18 15.06 2.20
N VAL A 143 4.41 14.26 1.46
CA VAL A 143 4.25 12.81 1.68
C VAL A 143 5.40 12.01 1.04
N LEU A 144 5.73 12.29 -0.22
CA LEU A 144 6.78 11.61 -0.99
C LEU A 144 7.85 12.61 -1.50
N PRO A 145 8.72 13.14 -0.62
CA PRO A 145 9.73 14.12 -0.99
C PRO A 145 10.63 13.61 -2.11
N LYS A 146 10.84 14.42 -3.16
CA LYS A 146 11.69 14.03 -4.31
C LYS A 146 13.13 13.76 -3.91
N ALA A 147 13.60 14.39 -2.84
CA ALA A 147 14.94 14.19 -2.29
C ALA A 147 15.14 12.75 -1.75
N VAL A 148 14.07 12.05 -1.39
CA VAL A 148 14.13 10.68 -0.86
C VAL A 148 13.75 9.71 -1.96
N THR A 149 14.76 9.17 -2.65
CA THR A 149 14.60 8.24 -3.78
C THR A 149 14.53 6.78 -3.34
N LYS A 150 15.09 6.44 -2.16
CA LYS A 150 15.00 5.12 -1.55
C LYS A 150 13.57 4.86 -1.10
N ARG A 151 12.83 4.12 -1.92
CA ARG A 151 11.40 3.83 -1.71
C ARG A 151 11.13 2.37 -1.96
N ILE A 152 10.30 1.75 -1.13
CA ILE A 152 9.82 0.38 -1.32
C ILE A 152 8.31 0.39 -1.33
N ALA A 153 7.70 -0.06 -2.43
CA ALA A 153 6.26 -0.30 -2.48
C ALA A 153 5.94 -1.75 -2.08
N ILE A 154 4.89 -1.95 -1.28
CA ILE A 154 4.50 -3.26 -0.74
C ILE A 154 3.01 -3.46 -0.99
N GLU A 155 2.67 -4.39 -1.89
CA GLU A 155 1.28 -4.70 -2.25
C GLU A 155 1.18 -6.11 -2.85
N ALA A 156 0.22 -6.90 -2.38
CA ALA A 156 -0.11 -8.20 -2.96
C ALA A 156 -0.89 -8.08 -4.28
N GLY A 157 -0.27 -7.39 -5.25
CA GLY A 157 -0.74 -7.13 -6.60
C GLY A 157 0.45 -6.89 -7.55
N HIS A 158 0.17 -6.67 -8.83
CA HIS A 158 1.20 -6.59 -9.86
C HIS A 158 2.22 -5.46 -9.61
N ALA A 159 3.51 -5.82 -9.62
CA ALA A 159 4.59 -4.92 -9.21
C ALA A 159 4.70 -3.64 -10.06
N ASP A 160 4.57 -3.75 -11.39
CA ASP A 160 4.98 -2.65 -12.29
C ASP A 160 4.22 -1.34 -12.11
N TYR A 161 3.00 -1.38 -11.59
CA TYR A 161 2.23 -0.15 -11.31
C TYR A 161 2.99 0.80 -10.37
N TRP A 162 3.78 0.23 -9.45
CA TRP A 162 4.44 0.98 -8.39
C TRP A 162 5.65 1.78 -8.84
N TYR A 163 6.25 1.50 -10.00
CA TYR A 163 7.36 2.30 -10.54
C TYR A 163 7.00 3.78 -10.71
N LYS A 164 5.70 4.11 -10.84
CA LYS A 164 5.20 5.49 -10.80
C LYS A 164 5.58 6.25 -9.51
N TYR A 165 5.69 5.55 -8.38
CA TYR A 165 5.93 6.15 -7.06
C TYR A 165 7.32 5.86 -6.52
N VAL A 166 7.89 4.70 -6.84
CA VAL A 166 9.23 4.31 -6.35
C VAL A 166 10.36 4.74 -7.29
N GLY A 167 10.05 5.06 -8.55
CA GLY A 167 11.06 5.42 -9.54
C GLY A 167 11.95 4.24 -9.93
N LEU A 168 13.08 4.52 -10.59
CA LEU A 168 14.02 3.49 -11.05
C LEU A 168 14.98 3.03 -9.94
N ASP A 169 15.18 3.85 -8.92
CA ASP A 169 16.10 3.58 -7.81
C ASP A 169 15.42 2.90 -6.62
N GLY A 170 14.10 2.79 -6.63
CA GLY A 170 13.33 2.11 -5.60
C GLY A 170 13.16 0.62 -5.85
N ARG A 171 12.39 -0.05 -4.97
CA ARG A 171 12.04 -1.47 -5.10
C ARG A 171 10.53 -1.69 -4.95
N VAL A 172 10.06 -2.83 -5.42
CA VAL A 172 8.67 -3.25 -5.28
C VAL A 172 8.63 -4.67 -4.73
N ILE A 173 7.95 -4.85 -3.61
CA ILE A 173 7.56 -6.15 -3.06
C ILE A 173 6.11 -6.35 -3.49
N GLY A 174 5.95 -7.03 -4.62
CA GLY A 174 4.66 -7.30 -5.23
C GLY A 174 4.72 -8.57 -6.08
N MET A 175 3.58 -8.89 -6.69
CA MET A 175 3.41 -10.08 -7.52
C MET A 175 3.98 -9.85 -8.93
N THR A 176 4.66 -10.87 -9.47
CA THR A 176 5.17 -10.90 -10.85
C THR A 176 4.72 -12.16 -11.61
N THR A 177 3.92 -13.00 -10.96
CA THR A 177 3.36 -14.25 -11.49
C THR A 177 1.88 -14.35 -11.09
N TYR A 178 1.18 -15.36 -11.60
CA TYR A 178 -0.05 -15.82 -10.97
C TYR A 178 0.22 -16.33 -9.55
N GLY A 179 -0.85 -16.48 -8.76
CA GLY A 179 -0.77 -17.09 -7.45
C GLY A 179 -0.81 -18.63 -7.50
N GLU A 180 -1.09 -19.25 -6.37
CA GLU A 180 -1.10 -20.71 -6.19
C GLU A 180 -2.25 -21.12 -5.26
N SER A 181 -2.65 -22.39 -5.32
CA SER A 181 -3.68 -22.95 -4.44
C SER A 181 -3.06 -23.45 -3.13
N ALA A 182 -3.05 -22.61 -2.09
CA ALA A 182 -2.60 -22.97 -0.74
C ALA A 182 -3.23 -22.04 0.32
N PRO A 183 -3.11 -22.34 1.63
CA PRO A 183 -3.52 -21.42 2.68
C PRO A 183 -2.82 -20.05 2.56
N ALA A 184 -3.57 -18.97 2.78
CA ALA A 184 -3.08 -17.59 2.56
C ALA A 184 -1.73 -17.28 3.24
N GLY A 185 -1.54 -17.74 4.48
CA GLY A 185 -0.29 -17.51 5.22
C GLY A 185 0.93 -18.19 4.58
N GLU A 186 0.75 -19.33 3.91
CA GLU A 186 1.82 -20.00 3.15
C GLU A 186 2.10 -19.25 1.85
N LEU A 187 1.05 -18.78 1.15
CA LEU A 187 1.18 -17.97 -0.06
C LEU A 187 1.93 -16.67 0.20
N PHE A 188 1.57 -15.91 1.25
CA PHE A 188 2.28 -14.68 1.59
C PHE A 188 3.77 -14.94 1.86
N LYS A 189 4.12 -16.01 2.57
CA LYS A 189 5.53 -16.40 2.79
C LYS A 189 6.22 -16.80 1.49
N HIS A 190 5.58 -17.63 0.68
CA HIS A 190 6.11 -18.13 -0.58
C HIS A 190 6.43 -16.98 -1.55
N PHE A 191 5.52 -16.00 -1.67
CA PHE A 191 5.67 -14.85 -2.55
C PHE A 191 6.46 -13.68 -1.91
N GLY A 192 7.04 -13.88 -0.73
CA GLY A 192 7.97 -12.91 -0.12
C GLY A 192 7.32 -11.73 0.60
N PHE A 193 6.03 -11.81 0.95
CA PHE A 193 5.35 -10.85 1.82
C PHE A 193 5.62 -11.21 3.29
N THR A 194 6.86 -11.02 3.70
CA THR A 194 7.28 -11.21 5.09
C THR A 194 8.09 -10.01 5.57
N VAL A 195 8.09 -9.78 6.89
CA VAL A 195 8.84 -8.68 7.51
C VAL A 195 10.32 -8.83 7.18
N GLU A 196 10.85 -10.06 7.28
CA GLU A 196 12.25 -10.37 7.05
C GLU A 196 12.68 -10.02 5.61
N ASN A 197 11.82 -10.31 4.62
CA ASN A 197 12.12 -9.96 3.23
C ASN A 197 12.11 -8.43 3.03
N ILE A 198 11.14 -7.72 3.61
CA ILE A 198 11.09 -6.24 3.50
C ILE A 198 12.33 -5.62 4.14
N VAL A 199 12.69 -6.03 5.35
CA VAL A 199 13.86 -5.52 6.08
C VAL A 199 15.15 -5.82 5.30
N LYS A 200 15.28 -7.02 4.73
CA LYS A 200 16.40 -7.37 3.85
C LYS A 200 16.49 -6.44 2.64
N GLN A 201 15.39 -6.27 1.90
CA GLN A 201 15.35 -5.40 0.72
C GLN A 201 15.64 -3.93 1.07
N ALA A 202 15.16 -3.47 2.23
CA ALA A 202 15.42 -2.15 2.76
C ALA A 202 16.90 -1.94 3.07
N ASN A 203 17.53 -2.86 3.79
CA ASN A 203 18.96 -2.78 4.12
C ASN A 203 19.85 -2.81 2.87
N GLU A 204 19.51 -3.65 1.88
CA GLU A 204 20.22 -3.66 0.59
C GLU A 204 20.03 -2.37 -0.22
N LEU A 205 18.90 -1.67 -0.05
CA LEU A 205 18.63 -0.38 -0.69
C LEU A 205 19.28 0.80 0.06
N LEU A 206 19.49 0.64 1.37
CA LEU A 206 20.09 1.66 2.22
C LEU A 206 21.62 1.69 2.13
N ALA A 207 22.25 0.53 1.87
CA ALA A 207 23.69 0.38 1.62
C ALA A 207 24.18 1.22 0.43
#